data_AF-X1R5Q1-F1
#
_entry.id   AF-X1R5Q1-F1
#
_cell.length_a   1.000
_cell.length_b   1.000
_cell.length_c   1.000
_cell.angle_alpha   90.00
_cell.angle_beta   90.00
_cell.angle_gamma   90.00
#
_symmetry.space_group_name_H-M   'P 1'
#
loop_
_entity.id
_entity.type
_entity.pdbx_description
1 polymer ?
#
loop_
_entity_poly.entity_id
_entity_poly.type
_entity_poly.pdbx_seq_one_letter_code
_entity_poly.pdbx_strand_id
1 'polypeptide(L)' 'MSGISKFFIDRPIFAAVISVVIVIGGLVAVRQLPVAQYPEIAPPTVEVRCTYIGASSTVVAETVAAPIEQQVVGVERML' A
#
# COMPACT_ATOMS: atom_id res chain seq x y z
N MET A 1 26.83 22.58 -28.42
CA MET A 1 25.38 22.59 -28.19
C MET A 1 24.85 21.20 -28.52
N SER A 2 24.46 20.40 -27.52
CA SER A 2 24.16 18.96 -27.63
C SER A 2 23.16 18.61 -28.74
N GLY A 3 23.45 17.56 -29.53
CA GLY A 3 22.71 17.18 -30.74
C GLY A 3 21.22 16.86 -30.57
N ILE A 4 20.77 16.58 -29.34
CA ILE A 4 19.36 16.37 -29.02
C ILE A 4 18.54 17.65 -29.21
N SER A 5 18.98 18.79 -28.70
CA SER A 5 18.22 20.05 -28.80
C SER A 5 18.03 20.52 -30.25
N LYS A 6 19.03 20.27 -31.11
CA LYS A 6 18.95 20.64 -32.53
C LYS A 6 17.88 19.85 -33.28
N PHE A 7 17.72 18.55 -32.98
CA PHE A 7 16.67 17.72 -33.59
C PHE A 7 15.25 18.21 -33.25
N PHE A 8 15.02 18.64 -32.00
CA PHE A 8 13.73 19.19 -31.57
C PHE A 8 13.47 20.61 -32.14
N ILE A 9 14.52 21.41 -32.37
CA ILE A 9 14.42 22.75 -32.98
C ILE A 9 14.18 22.67 -34.49
N ASP A 10 14.88 21.78 -35.20
CA ASP A 10 14.76 21.63 -36.66
C ASP A 10 13.42 21.00 -37.09
N ARG A 11 12.72 20.30 -36.18
CA ARG A 11 11.38 19.73 -36.41
C ARG A 11 10.37 20.16 -35.35
N PRO A 12 9.88 21.42 -35.40
CA PRO A 12 9.01 21.98 -34.37
C PRO A 12 7.67 21.24 -34.22
N ILE A 13 7.14 20.66 -35.30
CA ILE A 13 5.90 19.87 -35.26
C ILE A 13 6.08 18.62 -34.39
N PHE A 14 7.23 17.94 -34.48
CA PHE A 14 7.50 16.73 -33.68
C PHE A 14 7.61 17.05 -32.19
N ALA A 15 8.29 18.14 -31.84
CA ALA A 15 8.39 18.61 -30.46
C ALA A 15 7.01 18.96 -29.88
N ALA A 16 6.16 19.63 -30.66
CA ALA A 16 4.81 19.99 -30.25
C ALA A 16 3.93 18.76 -29.99
N VAL A 17 4.00 17.74 -30.86
CA VAL A 17 3.25 16.48 -30.69
C VAL A 17 3.65 15.77 -29.40
N ILE A 18 4.95 15.65 -29.11
CA ILE A 18 5.43 15.03 -27.86
C ILE A 18 4.93 15.79 -26.62
N SER A 19 5.00 17.13 -26.66
CA SER A 19 4.49 17.96 -25.57
C SER A 19 3.00 17.70 -25.32
N VAL A 20 2.18 17.65 -26.36
CA VAL A 20 0.75 17.36 -26.27
C VAL A 20 0.50 15.95 -25.71
N VAL A 21 1.25 14.95 -26.16
CA VAL A 21 1.14 13.57 -25.65
C VAL A 21 1.45 13.49 -24.16
N ILE A 22 2.50 14.19 -23.69
CA ILE A 22 2.86 14.25 -22.27
C ILE A 22 1.75 14.92 -21.45
N VAL A 23 1.20 16.02 -21.94
CA VAL A 23 0.10 16.74 -21.25
C VAL A 23 -1.15 15.88 -21.15
N ILE A 24 -1.54 15.19 -22.23
CA ILE A 24 -2.70 14.29 -22.23
C ILE A 24 -2.46 13.09 -21.31
N GLY A 25 -1.29 12.47 -21.39
CA GLY A 25 -0.91 11.35 -20.51
C GLY A 25 -0.92 11.76 -19.03
N GLY A 26 -0.39 12.94 -18.71
CA GLY A 26 -0.44 13.51 -17.36
C GLY A 26 -1.86 13.77 -16.89
N LEU A 27 -2.73 14.31 -17.75
CA LEU A 27 -4.13 14.58 -17.41
C LEU A 27 -4.91 13.29 -17.08
N VAL A 28 -4.65 12.22 -17.81
CA VAL A 28 -5.24 10.90 -17.54
C VAL A 28 -4.67 10.29 -16.26
N ALA A 29 -3.36 10.41 -16.03
CA ALA A 29 -2.70 9.89 -14.83
C ALA A 29 -3.23 10.55 -13.54
N VAL A 30 -3.49 11.86 -13.56
CA VAL A 30 -4.09 12.59 -12.42
C VAL A 30 -5.46 12.01 -12.04
N ARG A 31 -6.24 11.50 -13.00
CA ARG A 31 -7.55 10.88 -12.73
C ARG A 31 -7.42 9.44 -12.22
N GLN A 32 -6.31 8.76 -12.51
CA GLN A 32 -6.05 7.39 -12.05
C GLN A 32 -5.32 7.32 -10.71
N LEU A 33 -4.70 8.41 -10.27
CA LEU A 33 -4.00 8.43 -8.98
C LEU A 33 -5.01 8.29 -7.82
N PRO A 34 -4.91 7.21 -7.01
CA PRO A 34 -5.75 7.06 -5.85
C PRO A 34 -5.38 8.13 -4.81
N VAL A 35 -6.35 8.95 -4.42
CA VAL A 35 -6.16 9.97 -3.39
C VAL A 35 -6.33 9.30 -2.02
N ALA A 36 -5.22 8.82 -1.47
CA ALA A 36 -5.16 8.39 -0.06
C ALA A 36 -4.86 9.60 0.83
N GLN A 37 -5.72 9.89 1.81
CA GLN A 37 -5.53 11.02 2.74
C GLN A 37 -4.42 10.77 3.77
N TYR A 38 -4.11 9.49 4.01
CA TYR A 38 -3.01 9.02 4.82
C TYR A 38 -2.47 7.76 4.15
N PRO A 39 -1.14 7.51 4.15
CA PRO A 39 -0.64 6.17 3.85
C PRO A 39 -1.32 5.18 4.80
N GLU A 40 -1.59 3.96 4.35
CA GLU A 40 -2.12 2.89 5.20
C GLU A 40 -1.05 2.48 6.22
N ILE A 41 -0.86 3.28 7.27
CA ILE A 41 -0.09 2.95 8.48
C ILE A 41 -0.94 2.09 9.42
N ALA A 42 -1.77 1.21 8.87
CA ALA A 42 -2.46 0.22 9.67
C ALA A 42 -1.46 -0.92 9.93
N PRO A 43 -0.89 -1.05 11.16
CA PRO A 43 -0.26 -2.31 11.51
C PRO A 43 -1.32 -3.42 11.31
N PRO A 44 -1.00 -4.54 10.65
CA PRO A 44 -1.93 -5.64 10.50
C PRO A 44 -2.30 -6.15 11.89
N THR A 45 -3.48 -5.77 12.37
CA THR A 45 -3.98 -6.18 13.69
C THR A 45 -4.76 -7.47 13.51
N VAL A 46 -4.21 -8.57 14.04
CA VAL A 46 -4.90 -9.85 14.10
C VAL A 46 -5.71 -9.88 15.39
N GLU A 47 -7.03 -9.71 15.30
CA GLU A 47 -7.93 -9.82 16.46
C GLU A 47 -8.41 -11.26 16.60
N VAL A 48 -8.08 -11.93 17.71
CA VAL A 48 -8.56 -13.27 18.04
C VAL A 48 -9.57 -13.19 19.19
N ARG A 49 -10.84 -13.46 18.89
CA ARG A 49 -11.93 -13.48 19.89
C ARG A 49 -12.20 -14.92 20.31
N CYS A 50 -12.04 -15.22 21.60
CA CYS A 50 -12.45 -16.49 22.18
C CYS A 50 -13.40 -16.24 23.35
N THR A 51 -14.45 -17.06 23.44
CA THR A 51 -15.45 -16.96 24.51
C THR A 51 -15.51 -18.30 25.22
N TYR A 52 -15.19 -18.31 26.52
CA TYR A 52 -15.33 -19.50 27.36
C TYR A 52 -16.21 -19.17 28.57
N ILE A 53 -17.48 -19.58 28.49
CA ILE A 53 -18.55 -19.22 29.41
C ILE A 53 -18.49 -20.15 30.63
N GLY A 54 -18.53 -19.59 31.84
CA GLY A 54 -18.54 -20.37 33.10
C GLY A 54 -17.16 -20.62 33.72
N ALA A 55 -16.07 -20.07 33.17
CA ALA A 55 -14.73 -20.09 33.77
C ALA A 55 -14.41 -18.74 34.43
N SER A 56 -13.66 -18.77 35.54
CA SER A 56 -13.10 -17.55 36.13
C SER A 56 -12.08 -16.91 35.17
N SER A 57 -11.92 -15.59 35.23
CA SER A 57 -11.02 -14.85 34.33
C SER A 57 -9.59 -15.39 34.31
N THR A 58 -9.12 -15.94 35.43
CA THR A 58 -7.81 -16.59 35.55
C THR A 58 -7.71 -17.89 34.74
N VAL A 59 -8.76 -18.72 34.78
CA VAL A 59 -8.77 -20.01 34.06
C VAL A 59 -8.84 -19.80 32.54
N VAL A 60 -9.60 -18.81 32.07
CA VAL A 60 -9.68 -18.48 30.64
C VAL A 60 -8.32 -18.00 30.11
N ALA A 61 -7.60 -17.19 30.89
CA ALA A 61 -6.26 -16.71 30.52
C ALA A 61 -5.26 -17.87 30.40
N GLU A 62 -5.22 -18.77 31.39
CA GLU A 62 -4.24 -19.87 31.42
C GLU A 62 -4.56 -21.00 30.43
N THR A 63 -5.83 -21.27 30.15
CA THR A 63 -6.23 -22.44 29.33
C THR A 63 -6.58 -22.11 27.88
N VAL A 64 -6.96 -20.86 27.58
CA VAL A 64 -7.36 -20.44 26.23
C VAL A 64 -6.39 -19.41 25.66
N ALA A 65 -6.00 -18.38 26.42
CA ALA A 65 -5.10 -17.35 25.90
C ALA A 65 -3.65 -17.86 25.72
N ALA A 66 -3.10 -18.55 26.71
CA ALA A 66 -1.73 -19.09 26.65
C ALA A 66 -1.42 -20.00 25.43
N PRO A 67 -2.26 -20.98 25.06
CA PRO A 67 -2.00 -21.79 23.86
C PRO A 67 -2.20 -21.01 22.55
N ILE A 68 -3.10 -20.02 22.53
CA ILE A 68 -3.31 -19.17 21.34
C ILE A 68 -2.09 -18.28 21.10
N GLU A 69 -1.51 -17.67 22.14
CA GLU A 69 -0.29 -16.86 22.00
C GLU A 69 0.88 -17.68 21.46
N GLN A 70 1.08 -18.91 21.95
CA GLN A 70 2.14 -19.80 21.47
C GLN A 70 1.97 -20.18 19.99
N GLN A 71 0.73 -20.34 19.53
CA GLN A 71 0.45 -20.68 18.12
C GLN A 71 0.47 -19.46 17.20
N VAL A 72 0.02 -18.29 17.66
CA VAL A 72 -0.04 -17.05 16.86
C VAL A 72 1.35 -16.45 16.64
N VAL A 73 2.25 -16.49 17.63
CA VAL A 73 3.64 -16.05 17.47
C VAL A 73 4.45 -16.99 16.55
N GLY A 74 4.00 -18.23 16.36
CA GLY A 74 4.63 -19.23 15.49
C GLY A 74 4.21 -19.17 14.01
N VAL A 75 3.26 -18.30 13.62
CA VAL A 75 2.85 -18.18 12.21
C VAL A 75 3.81 -17.24 11.47
N GLU A 76 4.55 -17.87 10.57
CA GLU A 76 5.68 -17.39 9.78
C GLU A 76 5.35 -16.26 8.78
N ARG A 77 4.86 -15.10 9.27
CA ARG A 77 4.75 -13.87 8.46
C ARG A 77 4.44 -12.58 9.23
N MET A 78 5.06 -12.35 10.39
CA MET A 78 5.05 -11.04 11.07
C MET A 78 6.26 -10.15 10.73
N LEU A 79 6.76 -10.20 9.49
CA LEU A 79 7.69 -9.24 8.89
C LEU A 79 7.09 -8.66 7.60
#